data_AF-A0A1F3YDJ5-F1
#
_entry.id   AF-A0A1F3YDJ5-F1
#
_cell.length_a   1.000
_cell.length_b   1.000
_cell.length_c   1.000
_cell.angle_alpha   90.00
_cell.angle_beta   90.00
_cell.angle_gamma   90.00
#
_symmetry.space_group_name_H-M   'P 1'
#
loop_
_entity.id
_entity.type
_entity.pdbx_description
1 polymer ?
#
loop_
_entity_poly.entity_id
_entity_poly.type
_entity_poly.pdbx_seq_one_letter_code
_entity_poly.pdbx_strand_id
1 'polypeptide(L)'
;MIPTSFEIGVAIFMVTVSVALVVWFSRDMAAASGRRMMNMLAHAGVDPEVARHGGAEAITRDVQSRCSRCRSEDLCDRWLAGKVEGDNDFCPNAQIFRSLTRTTERIAP
;
A
#
# COMPACT_ATOMS: atom_id res chain seq x y z
N MET A 1 -45.94 9.45 -9.79
CA MET A 1 -46.02 8.51 -8.64
C MET A 1 -45.07 9.01 -7.57
N ILE A 2 -45.56 9.18 -6.34
CA ILE A 2 -44.69 9.53 -5.20
C ILE A 2 -44.06 8.22 -4.73
N PRO A 3 -42.73 8.14 -4.60
CA PRO A 3 -42.06 6.92 -4.15
C PRO A 3 -42.56 6.53 -2.76
N THR A 4 -42.76 5.24 -2.55
CA THR A 4 -43.24 4.74 -1.26
C THR A 4 -42.12 4.80 -0.22
N SER A 5 -42.47 4.93 1.06
CA SER A 5 -41.49 4.92 2.16
C SER A 5 -40.59 3.67 2.14
N PHE A 6 -41.11 2.56 1.61
CA PHE A 6 -40.37 1.31 1.42
C PHE A 6 -39.27 1.42 0.36
N GLU A 7 -39.57 1.99 -0.81
CA GLU A 7 -38.57 2.21 -1.88
C GLU A 7 -37.44 3.12 -1.41
N ILE A 8 -37.78 4.18 -0.66
CA ILE A 8 -36.79 5.08 -0.05
C ILE A 8 -35.91 4.32 0.95
N GLY A 9 -36.51 3.48 1.79
CA GLY A 9 -35.79 2.65 2.76
C GLY A 9 -34.80 1.68 2.09
N VAL A 10 -35.24 1.00 1.03
CA VAL A 10 -34.39 0.08 0.26
C VAL A 10 -33.24 0.82 -0.40
N ALA A 11 -33.48 1.99 -0.99
CA ALA A 11 -32.42 2.79 -1.61
C ALA A 11 -31.37 3.23 -0.59
N ILE A 12 -31.78 3.72 0.59
CA ILE A 12 -30.86 4.12 1.66
C ILE A 12 -30.03 2.92 2.14
N PHE A 13 -30.67 1.76 2.33
CA PHE A 13 -29.99 0.54 2.74
C PHE A 13 -28.94 0.10 1.70
N MET A 14 -29.30 0.10 0.41
CA MET A 14 -28.37 -0.25 -0.67
C MET A 14 -27.16 0.68 -0.73
N VAL A 15 -27.38 2.00 -0.58
CA VAL A 15 -26.29 2.99 -0.56
C VAL A 15 -25.38 2.77 0.64
N THR A 16 -25.94 2.57 1.84
CA THR A 16 -25.15 2.34 3.06
C THR A 16 -24.32 1.06 2.99
N VAL A 17 -24.91 -0.05 2.52
CA VAL A 17 -24.17 -1.30 2.31
C VAL A 17 -23.07 -1.12 1.27
N SER A 18 -23.35 -0.46 0.14
CA SER A 18 -22.36 -0.21 -0.91
C SER A 18 -21.18 0.62 -0.42
N VAL A 19 -21.45 1.70 0.32
CA VAL A 19 -20.39 2.53 0.93
C VAL A 19 -19.58 1.74 1.94
N ALA A 20 -20.22 0.94 2.79
CA ALA A 20 -19.53 0.09 3.75
C ALA A 20 -18.59 -0.92 3.06
N LEU A 21 -19.04 -1.57 2.00
CA LEU A 21 -18.23 -2.49 1.20
C LEU A 21 -17.05 -1.80 0.54
N VAL A 22 -17.26 -0.62 -0.08
CA VAL A 22 -16.18 0.17 -0.71
C VAL A 22 -15.13 0.59 0.32
N VAL A 23 -15.57 1.07 1.49
CA VAL A 23 -14.65 1.47 2.58
C VAL A 23 -13.88 0.26 3.09
N TRP A 24 -14.55 -0.86 3.34
CA TRP A 24 -13.90 -2.08 3.81
C TRP A 24 -12.88 -2.60 2.81
N PHE A 25 -13.25 -2.72 1.54
CA PHE A 25 -12.36 -3.15 0.46
C PHE A 25 -11.15 -2.22 0.31
N SER A 26 -11.38 -0.90 0.37
CA SER A 26 -10.29 0.08 0.30
C SER A 26 -9.32 -0.04 1.49
N ARG A 27 -9.84 -0.32 2.69
CA ARG A 27 -9.01 -0.49 3.90
C ARG A 27 -8.23 -1.80 3.87
N ASP A 28 -8.85 -2.88 3.39
CA ASP A 28 -8.18 -4.17 3.26
C ASP A 28 -7.05 -4.11 2.24
N MET A 29 -7.29 -3.50 1.07
CA MET A 29 -6.25 -3.26 0.06
C MET A 29 -5.13 -2.35 0.59
N ALA A 30 -5.44 -1.31 1.37
CA ALA A 30 -4.41 -0.46 1.98
C ALA A 30 -3.56 -1.20 3.03
N ALA A 31 -4.16 -2.12 3.79
CA ALA A 31 -3.44 -2.95 4.75
C ALA A 31 -2.55 -4.00 4.05
N ALA A 32 -3.07 -4.64 2.98
CA ALA A 32 -2.31 -5.58 2.17
C ALA A 32 -1.13 -4.90 1.45
N SER A 33 -1.35 -3.73 0.84
CA SER A 33 -0.28 -2.95 0.21
C SER A 33 0.77 -2.50 1.22
N GLY A 34 0.34 -2.09 2.42
CA GLY A 34 1.24 -1.71 3.52
C GLY A 34 2.15 -2.87 3.93
N ARG A 35 1.60 -4.07 4.14
CA ARG A 35 2.39 -5.26 4.48
C ARG A 35 3.40 -5.63 3.39
N ARG A 36 2.98 -5.63 2.13
CA ARG A 36 3.87 -5.94 1.00
C ARG A 36 4.98 -4.90 0.85
N MET A 37 4.65 -3.62 1.01
CA MET A 37 5.62 -2.52 1.01
C MET A 37 6.64 -2.66 2.14
N MET A 38 6.23 -3.05 3.35
CA MET A 38 7.15 -3.26 4.46
C MET A 38 8.10 -4.43 4.19
N ASN A 39 7.61 -5.51 3.60
CA ASN A 39 8.46 -6.64 3.18
C ASN A 39 9.45 -6.24 2.08
N MET A 40 9.03 -5.39 1.13
CA MET A 40 9.92 -4.83 0.10
C MET A 40 11.03 -3.96 0.71
N LEU A 41 10.70 -3.10 1.66
CA LEU A 41 11.66 -2.26 2.38
C LEU A 41 12.66 -3.10 3.16
N ALA A 42 12.17 -4.10 3.91
CA ALA A 42 13.02 -5.02 4.65
C ALA A 42 13.95 -5.82 3.72
N HIS A 43 13.44 -6.29 2.58
CA HIS A 43 14.25 -6.97 1.57
C HIS A 43 15.30 -6.06 0.94
N ALA A 44 15.03 -4.75 0.83
CA ALA A 44 15.97 -3.73 0.38
C ALA A 44 16.91 -3.20 1.50
N GLY A 45 16.92 -3.82 2.68
CA GLY A 45 17.80 -3.46 3.80
C GLY A 45 17.38 -2.22 4.59
N VAL A 46 16.16 -1.70 4.38
CA VAL A 46 15.61 -0.59 5.17
C VAL A 46 14.82 -1.15 6.33
N ASP A 47 15.21 -0.81 7.56
CA ASP A 47 14.40 -1.13 8.74
C ASP A 47 13.05 -0.37 8.67
N PRO A 48 11.92 -1.08 8.56
CA PRO A 48 10.60 -0.48 8.46
C PRO A 48 10.23 0.41 9.66
N GLU A 49 10.79 0.17 10.84
CA GLU A 49 10.50 0.99 12.02
C GLU A 49 11.22 2.34 11.98
N VAL A 50 12.42 2.39 11.39
CA VAL A 50 13.15 3.64 11.13
C VAL A 50 12.38 4.51 10.13
N ALA A 51 11.77 3.91 9.11
CA ALA A 51 10.93 4.60 8.14
C ALA A 51 9.59 5.11 8.73
N ARG A 52 9.08 4.49 9.80
CA ARG A 52 7.89 4.97 10.52
C ARG A 52 8.18 6.10 11.50
N HIS A 53 9.32 6.07 12.19
CA HIS A 53 9.60 6.98 13.30
C HIS A 53 10.58 8.13 12.98
N GLY A 54 11.40 8.00 11.93
CA GLY A 54 12.46 8.97 11.58
C GLY A 54 12.03 10.20 10.78
N GLY A 55 10.76 10.61 10.80
CA GLY A 55 10.26 11.75 10.01
C GLY A 55 9.97 11.44 8.53
N ALA A 56 10.16 10.18 8.10
CA ALA A 56 9.81 9.70 6.78
C ALA A 56 8.33 9.30 6.63
N GLU A 57 7.48 9.57 7.63
CA GLU A 57 6.07 9.13 7.65
C GLU A 57 5.27 9.63 6.44
N ALA A 58 5.51 10.87 6.00
CA ALA A 58 4.88 11.43 4.80
C ALA A 58 5.33 10.70 3.52
N ILE A 59 6.61 10.32 3.45
CA ILE A 59 7.18 9.55 2.34
C ILE A 59 6.57 8.15 2.36
N THR A 60 6.51 7.50 3.52
CA THR A 60 5.91 6.17 3.71
C THR A 60 4.44 6.16 3.30
N ARG A 61 3.66 7.20 3.62
CA ARG A 61 2.27 7.36 3.16
C ARG A 61 2.16 7.53 1.65
N ASP A 62 3.02 8.33 1.02
CA ASP A 62 3.03 8.50 -0.43
C ASP A 62 3.41 7.20 -1.16
N VAL A 63 4.44 6.51 -0.68
CA VAL A 63 4.86 5.19 -1.18
C VAL A 63 3.73 4.18 -1.04
N GLN A 64 3.03 4.13 0.10
CA GLN A 64 1.90 3.24 0.32
C GLN A 64 0.73 3.54 -0.63
N SER A 65 0.44 4.82 -0.85
CA SER A 65 -0.59 5.28 -1.81
C SER A 65 -0.26 4.87 -3.24
N ARG A 66 1.00 4.99 -3.65
CA ARG A 66 1.46 4.52 -4.97
C ARG A 66 1.41 2.99 -5.07
N CYS A 67 1.77 2.30 -3.99
CA CYS A 67 1.75 0.85 -3.92
C CYS A 67 0.32 0.30 -4.02
N SER A 68 -0.66 0.89 -3.33
CA SER A 68 -2.07 0.46 -3.39
C SER A 68 -2.74 0.72 -4.74
N ARG A 69 -2.19 1.63 -5.56
CA ARG A 69 -2.65 1.88 -6.93
C ARG A 69 -1.92 1.03 -7.96
N CYS A 70 -0.80 0.42 -7.59
CA CYS A 70 0.00 -0.39 -8.49
C CYS A 70 -0.67 -1.75 -8.71
N ARG A 71 -0.96 -2.10 -9.96
CA ARG A 71 -1.59 -3.39 -10.32
C ARG A 71 -0.60 -4.54 -10.52
N SER A 72 0.68 -4.33 -10.22
CA SER A 72 1.76 -5.30 -10.46
C SER A 72 2.10 -6.13 -9.21
N GLU A 73 1.10 -6.43 -8.37
CA GLU A 73 1.28 -7.13 -7.11
C GLU A 73 1.93 -8.51 -7.27
N ASP A 74 1.57 -9.24 -8.33
CA ASP A 74 2.16 -10.56 -8.64
C ASP A 74 3.66 -10.49 -8.97
N LEU A 75 4.13 -9.39 -9.53
CA LEU A 75 5.57 -9.18 -9.77
C LEU A 75 6.29 -8.92 -8.46
N CYS A 76 5.67 -8.13 -7.58
CA CYS A 76 6.18 -7.88 -6.24
C CYS A 76 6.34 -9.18 -5.43
N ASP A 77 5.31 -10.03 -5.42
CA ASP A 77 5.33 -11.28 -4.66
C ASP A 77 6.33 -12.29 -5.24
N ARG A 78 6.47 -12.36 -6.57
CA ARG A 78 7.51 -13.20 -7.20
C ARG A 78 8.92 -12.72 -6.90
N TRP A 79 9.16 -11.41 -6.91
CA TRP A 79 10.44 -10.83 -6.55
C TRP A 79 10.79 -11.10 -5.07
N LEU A 80 9.84 -10.87 -4.16
CA LEU A 80 10.01 -11.19 -2.73
C LEU A 80 10.27 -12.68 -2.49
N ALA A 81 9.70 -13.57 -3.31
CA ALA A 81 9.96 -15.00 -3.25
C ALA A 81 11.28 -15.44 -3.90
N GLY A 82 12.10 -14.50 -4.41
CA GLY A 82 13.35 -14.78 -5.12
C GLY A 82 13.16 -15.46 -6.47
N LYS A 83 11.94 -15.43 -7.04
CA LYS A 83 11.61 -16.06 -8.33
C LYS A 83 11.91 -15.18 -9.54
N VAL A 84 12.36 -13.95 -9.31
CA VAL A 84 12.78 -12.99 -10.33
C VAL A 84 14.14 -12.47 -9.92
N GLU A 85 15.14 -12.66 -10.77
CA GLU A 85 16.47 -12.09 -10.59
C GLU A 85 16.49 -10.61 -11.00
N GLY A 86 17.35 -9.83 -10.35
CA GLY A 86 17.54 -8.41 -10.62
C GLY A 86 16.96 -7.48 -9.54
N ASP A 87 17.27 -6.20 -9.69
CA ASP A 87 16.81 -5.17 -8.78
C ASP A 87 15.32 -4.87 -8.98
N ASN A 88 14.70 -4.15 -8.04
CA ASN A 88 13.27 -3.85 -8.05
C ASN A 88 12.84 -2.80 -9.09
N ASP A 89 13.51 -2.68 -10.24
CA ASP A 89 13.28 -1.64 -11.26
C ASP A 89 11.85 -1.63 -11.83
N PHE A 90 11.14 -2.75 -11.76
CA PHE A 90 9.71 -2.82 -12.12
C PHE A 90 8.80 -2.05 -11.15
N CYS A 91 9.29 -1.76 -9.94
CA CYS A 91 8.54 -1.10 -8.91
C CYS A 91 8.53 0.43 -9.13
N PRO A 92 7.37 1.09 -9.17
CA PRO A 92 7.32 2.56 -9.27
C PRO A 92 7.92 3.27 -8.04
N ASN A 93 8.08 2.54 -6.92
CA ASN A 93 8.71 3.04 -5.71
C ASN A 93 10.21 2.68 -5.61
N ALA A 94 10.80 2.01 -6.61
CA ALA A 94 12.19 1.55 -6.59
C ALA A 94 13.19 2.65 -6.21
N GLN A 95 13.06 3.84 -6.82
CA GLN A 95 13.94 4.96 -6.51
C GLN A 95 13.79 5.47 -5.08
N ILE A 96 12.57 5.45 -4.54
CA ILE A 96 12.31 5.87 -3.16
C ILE A 96 12.92 4.85 -2.20
N PHE A 97 12.76 3.55 -2.46
CA PHE A 97 13.41 2.50 -1.68
C PHE A 97 14.93 2.67 -1.68
N ARG A 98 15.57 2.83 -2.85
CA ARG A 98 17.01 3.11 -2.95
C ARG A 98 17.44 4.35 -2.17
N SER A 99 16.63 5.42 -2.18
CA SER A 99 16.92 6.66 -1.45
C SER A 99 16.85 6.47 0.08
N LEU A 100 15.90 5.64 0.54
CA LEU A 100 15.77 5.29 1.94
C LEU A 100 16.93 4.41 2.39
N THR A 101 17.35 3.41 1.59
CA THR A 101 18.53 2.58 1.89
C THR A 101 19.79 3.41 2.06
N ARG A 102 20.08 4.35 1.15
CA ARG A 102 21.26 5.24 1.28
C ARG A 102 21.19 6.14 2.52
N THR A 103 19.99 6.54 2.94
CA THR A 103 19.80 7.33 4.15
C THR A 103 20.10 6.50 5.38
N THR A 104 19.61 5.26 5.43
CA THR A 104 19.88 4.30 6.50
C THR A 104 21.37 3.95 6.59
N GLU A 105 22.04 3.72 5.47
CA GLU A 105 23.50 3.45 5.42
C GLU A 105 24.34 4.61 5.98
N ARG A 106 23.92 5.86 5.81
CA ARG A 106 24.62 7.03 6.38
C ARG A 106 24.40 7.22 7.88
N ILE A 107 23.34 6.62 8.43
CA ILE A 107 22.96 6.76 9.84
C ILE A 107 23.46 5.56 10.66
N ALA A 108 23.76 4.43 10.01
CA ALA A 108 24.38 3.27 10.65
C ALA A 108 25.83 3.62 11.13
N PRO A 109 26.17 3.35 12.41
CA PRO A 109 27.48 3.65 12.98
C PRO A 109 28.61 2.75 12.48
#